data_AF-A0A398CXG1-F1
#
_entry.id   AF-A0A398CXG1-F1
#
_cell.length_a   1.000
_cell.length_b   1.000
_cell.length_c   1.000
_cell.angle_alpha   90.00
_cell.angle_beta   90.00
_cell.angle_gamma   90.00
#
_symmetry.space_group_name_H-M   'P 1'
#
loop_
_entity.id
_entity.type
_entity.pdbx_description
1 polymer ?
#
loop_
_entity_poly.entity_id
_entity_poly.type
_entity_poly.pdbx_seq_one_letter_code
_entity_poly.pdbx_strand_id
1 'polypeptide(L)'
;MAELRWNPLLRTWTMVAGNRQARPNLRTDGCPFCPGSGNVPSTYDVLEYDNDFPALTTDPDEPDAVGSELSPVAPNYGKCEVILYSPQHDASLHDLSIAHLTRLVELWT
;
A
#
# COMPACT_ATOMS: atom_id res chain seq x y z
N MET A 1 1.66 -15.39 3.70
CA MET A 1 3.04 -15.16 4.14
C MET A 1 3.70 -14.11 3.27
N ALA A 2 4.53 -13.27 3.87
CA ALA A 2 5.32 -12.23 3.22
C ALA A 2 6.68 -12.07 3.93
N GLU A 3 7.72 -11.70 3.19
CA GLU A 3 9.11 -11.64 3.67
C GLU A 3 9.96 -10.72 2.77
N LEU A 4 11.17 -10.39 3.23
CA LEU A 4 12.18 -9.69 2.43
C LEU A 4 13.27 -10.67 2.00
N ARG A 5 13.65 -10.63 0.72
CA ARG A 5 14.75 -11.44 0.16
C ARG A 5 15.84 -10.54 -0.42
N TRP A 6 17.08 -10.72 0.02
CA TRP A 6 18.21 -9.91 -0.44
C TRP A 6 18.64 -10.25 -1.87
N ASN A 7 18.82 -9.24 -2.71
CA ASN A 7 19.41 -9.38 -4.03
C ASN A 7 20.88 -8.90 -4.00
N PRO A 8 21.86 -9.80 -4.15
CA PRO A 8 23.28 -9.44 -4.04
C PRO A 8 23.81 -8.64 -5.23
N LEU A 9 23.17 -8.72 -6.40
CA LEU A 9 23.59 -7.99 -7.60
C LEU A 9 23.24 -6.50 -7.48
N LEU A 10 22.03 -6.21 -7.00
CA LEU A 10 21.54 -4.84 -6.81
C LEU A 10 21.86 -4.28 -5.42
N ARG A 11 22.21 -5.16 -4.48
CA ARG A 11 22.38 -4.84 -3.06
C ARG A 11 21.12 -4.18 -2.47
N THR A 12 19.98 -4.80 -2.74
CA THR A 12 18.66 -4.32 -2.29
C THR A 12 17.81 -5.47 -1.77
N TRP A 13 16.79 -5.13 -0.98
CA TRP A 13 15.76 -6.07 -0.56
C TRP A 13 14.61 -6.12 -1.57
N THR A 14 14.13 -7.34 -1.84
CA THR A 14 12.90 -7.58 -2.60
C THR A 14 11.80 -7.98 -1.64
N MET A 15 10.67 -7.27 -1.68
CA MET A 15 9.47 -7.67 -0.94
C MET A 15 8.78 -8.81 -1.68
N VAL A 16 8.60 -9.95 -1.01
CA VAL A 16 7.87 -11.11 -1.53
C VAL A 16 6.63 -11.30 -0.66
N ALA A 17 5.44 -11.15 -1.25
CA ALA A 17 4.18 -11.19 -0.51
C ALA A 17 3.20 -12.17 -1.17
N GLY A 18 3.38 -13.46 -0.89
CA GLY A 18 2.57 -14.54 -1.48
C GLY A 18 1.10 -14.49 -1.06
N ASN A 19 0.81 -13.91 0.11
CA ASN A 19 -0.57 -13.62 0.56
C ASN A 19 -1.36 -12.75 -0.42
N ARG A 20 -0.69 -11.94 -1.26
CA ARG A 20 -1.37 -11.06 -2.24
C ARG A 20 -1.98 -11.80 -3.43
N GLN A 21 -1.69 -13.08 -3.63
CA GLN A 21 -2.30 -13.88 -4.71
C GLN A 21 -3.82 -14.04 -4.55
N ALA A 22 -4.34 -13.92 -3.32
CA ALA A 22 -5.77 -13.96 -3.05
C ALA A 22 -6.48 -12.61 -3.29
N ARG A 23 -5.73 -11.56 -3.64
CA ARG A 23 -6.31 -10.22 -3.86
C ARG A 23 -7.23 -10.25 -5.09
N PRO A 24 -8.47 -9.73 -4.99
CA PRO A 24 -9.33 -9.57 -6.16
C PRO A 24 -8.64 -8.71 -7.23
N ASN A 25 -8.60 -9.19 -8.48
CA ASN A 25 -7.99 -8.46 -9.60
C ASN A 25 -8.84 -7.27 -10.04
N LEU A 26 -10.16 -7.47 -10.16
CA LEU A 26 -11.14 -6.42 -10.42
C LEU A 26 -12.42 -6.74 -9.68
N ARG A 27 -12.91 -5.79 -8.89
CA ARG A 27 -14.28 -5.81 -8.39
C ARG A 27 -15.21 -5.37 -9.52
N THR A 28 -16.30 -6.11 -9.75
CA THR A 28 -17.31 -5.77 -10.77
C THR A 28 -18.32 -4.74 -10.28
N ASP A 29 -18.29 -4.39 -8.98
CA ASP A 29 -19.28 -3.58 -8.28
C ASP A 29 -18.78 -2.16 -7.94
N GLY A 30 -17.75 -1.67 -8.64
CA GLY A 30 -17.30 -0.27 -8.58
C GLY A 30 -15.94 -0.07 -7.92
N CYS A 31 -15.53 1.19 -7.79
CA CYS A 31 -14.23 1.56 -7.22
C CYS A 31 -14.24 1.45 -5.69
N PRO A 32 -13.30 0.70 -5.06
CA PRO A 32 -13.24 0.57 -3.61
C PRO A 32 -12.85 1.89 -2.89
N PHE A 33 -12.31 2.86 -3.61
CA PHE A 33 -11.79 4.11 -3.07
C PHE A 33 -12.79 5.28 -3.14
N CYS A 34 -13.93 5.10 -3.82
CA CYS A 34 -14.95 6.12 -3.93
C CYS A 34 -15.87 6.13 -2.71
N PRO A 35 -16.35 7.32 -2.27
CA PRO A 35 -17.44 7.41 -1.31
C PRO A 35 -18.64 6.52 -1.72
N GLY A 36 -19.18 5.77 -0.77
CA GLY A 36 -20.25 4.79 -1.01
C GLY A 36 -19.77 3.38 -1.35
N SER A 37 -18.46 3.13 -1.46
CA SER A 37 -17.90 1.78 -1.64
C SER A 37 -18.04 0.87 -0.41
N GLY A 38 -18.28 1.45 0.76
CA GLY A 38 -18.25 0.77 2.06
C GLY A 38 -16.86 0.64 2.67
N ASN A 39 -15.79 0.98 1.95
CA ASN A 39 -14.40 0.89 2.45
C ASN A 39 -13.82 2.25 2.87
N VAL A 40 -14.51 3.36 2.56
CA VAL A 40 -14.07 4.73 2.87
C VAL A 40 -15.21 5.53 3.49
N PRO A 41 -14.93 6.61 4.26
CA PRO A 41 -15.94 7.52 4.75
C PRO A 41 -16.84 8.08 3.64
N SER A 42 -18.08 8.45 3.99
CA SER A 42 -19.01 9.07 3.03
C SER A 42 -18.56 10.45 2.53
N THR A 43 -17.69 11.12 3.28
CA THR A 43 -17.09 12.41 2.92
C THR A 43 -15.64 12.48 3.38
N TYR A 44 -14.73 12.92 2.51
CA TYR A 44 -13.34 13.24 2.84
C TYR A 44 -12.79 14.25 1.82
N ASP A 45 -11.74 14.98 2.21
CA ASP A 45 -10.96 15.82 1.28
C ASP A 45 -9.74 15.06 0.76
N VAL A 46 -8.93 14.55 1.69
CA VAL A 46 -7.82 13.62 1.50
C VAL A 46 -7.96 12.54 2.57
N LEU A 47 -7.64 11.30 2.26
CA LEU A 47 -7.76 10.19 3.20
C LEU A 47 -6.51 9.32 3.17
N GLU A 48 -6.04 8.94 4.35
CA GLU A 48 -5.02 7.90 4.54
C GLU A 48 -5.62 6.76 5.35
N TYR A 49 -5.28 5.53 4.97
CA TYR A 49 -5.62 4.34 5.75
C TYR A 49 -4.68 3.17 5.42
N ASP A 50 -4.67 2.18 6.31
CA ASP A 50 -3.84 0.98 6.19
C ASP A 50 -4.27 0.14 4.97
N ASN A 51 -3.32 -0.31 4.16
CA ASN A 51 -3.60 -1.12 2.98
C ASN A 51 -4.18 -2.48 3.37
N ASP A 52 -5.33 -2.85 2.80
CA ASP A 52 -6.00 -4.13 3.09
C ASP A 52 -5.15 -5.38 2.73
N PHE A 53 -4.19 -5.24 1.82
CA PHE A 53 -3.31 -6.31 1.34
C PHE A 53 -1.84 -5.89 1.39
N PRO A 54 -1.30 -5.60 2.59
CA PRO A 54 -0.02 -4.93 2.73
C PRO A 54 1.13 -5.90 2.42
N ALA A 55 2.20 -5.38 1.82
CA ALA A 55 3.43 -6.15 1.58
C ALA A 55 4.34 -6.16 2.83
N LEU A 56 4.21 -5.16 3.69
CA LEU A 56 4.92 -4.99 4.95
C LEU A 56 3.93 -4.88 6.10
N THR A 57 4.28 -5.37 7.28
CA THR A 57 3.44 -5.29 8.48
C THR A 57 4.28 -4.97 9.72
N THR A 58 3.68 -4.34 10.72
CA THR A 58 4.33 -4.04 12.01
C THR A 58 4.47 -5.28 12.90
N ASP A 59 3.78 -6.37 12.55
CA ASP A 59 3.83 -7.67 13.22
C ASP A 59 4.08 -8.79 12.19
N PRO A 60 5.32 -8.96 11.71
CA PRO A 60 5.64 -9.94 10.67
C PRO A 60 5.79 -11.35 11.24
N ASP A 61 5.29 -12.34 10.50
CA ASP A 61 5.59 -13.76 10.74
C ASP A 61 7.09 -14.06 10.53
N GLU A 62 7.53 -15.24 10.99
CA GLU A 62 8.86 -15.75 10.67
C GLU A 62 9.00 -16.00 9.15
N PRO A 63 10.09 -15.54 8.50
CA PRO A 63 10.35 -15.79 7.09
C PRO A 63 10.49 -17.28 6.76
N ASP A 64 10.26 -17.65 5.50
CA ASP A 64 10.55 -18.98 5.01
C ASP A 64 12.05 -19.29 5.12
N ALA A 65 12.38 -20.56 5.41
CA ALA A 65 13.75 -21.07 5.46
C ALA A 65 14.36 -21.26 4.05
N VAL A 66 14.24 -20.25 3.19
CA VAL A 66 14.73 -20.22 1.80
C VAL A 66 15.99 -19.34 1.63
N GLY A 67 16.48 -18.76 2.72
CA GLY A 67 17.69 -17.93 2.72
C GLY A 67 18.98 -18.73 2.50
N SER A 68 20.01 -18.03 2.04
CA SER A 68 21.39 -18.53 1.93
C SER A 68 22.39 -17.44 2.32
N GLU A 69 23.67 -17.77 2.46
CA GLU A 69 24.72 -16.78 2.80
C GLU A 69 24.77 -15.60 1.80
N LEU A 70 24.57 -15.86 0.51
CA LEU A 70 24.60 -14.82 -0.53
C LEU A 70 23.26 -14.08 -0.70
N SER A 71 22.18 -14.66 -0.17
CA SER A 71 20.81 -14.17 -0.35
C SER A 71 20.02 -14.41 0.94
N PRO A 72 20.32 -13.68 2.03
CA PRO A 72 19.59 -13.78 3.28
C PRO A 72 18.12 -13.37 3.13
N VAL A 73 17.30 -13.86 4.06
CA VAL A 73 15.89 -13.46 4.23
C VAL A 73 15.71 -12.67 5.52
N ALA A 74 14.69 -11.81 5.57
CA ALA A 74 14.35 -11.02 6.75
C ALA A 74 12.83 -10.84 6.88
N PRO A 75 12.32 -10.60 8.11
CA PRO A 75 10.91 -10.28 8.32
C PRO A 75 10.46 -9.06 7.49
N ASN A 76 9.22 -9.06 6.99
CA ASN A 76 8.65 -7.96 6.20
C ASN A 76 8.17 -6.80 7.09
N TYR A 77 9.00 -6.36 8.04
CA TYR A 77 8.64 -5.29 8.95
C TYR A 77 8.44 -3.96 8.20
N GLY A 78 7.32 -3.30 8.45
CA GLY A 78 7.02 -1.96 7.94
C GLY A 78 5.52 -1.69 7.89
N LYS A 79 5.13 -0.63 7.17
CA LYS A 79 3.72 -0.27 6.98
C LYS A 79 3.45 0.01 5.51
N CYS A 80 2.26 -0.33 5.06
CA CYS A 80 1.78 0.02 3.73
C CYS A 80 0.46 0.76 3.88
N GLU A 81 0.42 2.01 3.43
CA GLU A 81 -0.76 2.87 3.47
C GLU A 81 -1.27 3.15 2.06
N VAL A 82 -2.54 3.52 1.97
CA VAL A 82 -3.18 4.04 0.77
C VAL A 82 -3.57 5.48 1.06
N ILE A 83 -3.14 6.39 0.18
CA ILE A 83 -3.53 7.79 0.23
C ILE A 83 -4.47 8.09 -0.93
N LEU A 84 -5.67 8.53 -0.63
CA LEU A 84 -6.67 8.99 -1.59
C LEU A 84 -6.62 10.51 -1.69
N TYR A 85 -6.24 11.01 -2.87
CA TYR A 85 -5.98 12.43 -3.07
C TYR A 85 -7.25 13.27 -3.14
N SER A 86 -8.38 12.68 -3.55
CA SER A 86 -9.66 13.36 -3.72
C SER A 86 -10.80 12.33 -3.76
N PRO A 87 -12.02 12.67 -3.31
CA PRO A 87 -13.20 11.84 -3.53
C PRO A 87 -13.68 11.81 -5.00
N GLN A 88 -13.13 12.68 -5.86
CA GLN A 88 -13.50 12.78 -7.28
C GLN A 88 -12.71 11.75 -8.09
N HIS A 89 -13.40 10.71 -8.57
CA HIS A 89 -12.77 9.53 -9.20
C HIS A 89 -11.87 9.85 -10.40
N ASP A 90 -12.33 10.77 -11.26
CA ASP A 90 -11.64 11.08 -12.52
C ASP A 90 -10.71 12.29 -12.41
N ALA A 91 -10.58 12.89 -11.21
CA ALA A 91 -9.70 14.03 -10.99
C ALA A 91 -8.23 13.58 -10.97
N SER A 92 -7.40 14.31 -11.70
CA SER A 92 -5.95 14.22 -11.64
C SER A 92 -5.38 15.28 -10.70
N LEU A 93 -4.10 15.12 -10.31
CA LEU A 93 -3.44 16.05 -9.39
C LEU A 93 -3.50 17.53 -9.86
N HIS A 94 -3.49 17.78 -11.17
CA HIS A 94 -3.54 19.13 -11.75
C HIS A 94 -4.94 19.77 -11.74
N ASP A 95 -5.99 18.98 -11.53
CA ASP A 95 -7.37 19.49 -11.40
C ASP A 95 -7.64 20.05 -9.99
N LEU A 96 -6.78 19.70 -9.03
CA LEU A 96 -6.96 20.06 -7.63
C LEU A 96 -6.50 21.50 -7.38
N SER A 97 -7.31 22.26 -6.66
CA SER A 97 -6.94 23.62 -6.25
C SER A 97 -5.68 23.60 -5.37
N ILE A 98 -4.95 24.72 -5.34
CA ILE A 98 -3.77 24.87 -4.47
C ILE A 98 -4.12 24.57 -3.01
N ALA A 99 -5.26 25.03 -2.50
CA ALA A 99 -5.70 24.76 -1.13
C ALA A 99 -5.95 23.25 -0.86
N HIS A 100 -6.33 22.49 -1.88
CA HIS A 100 -6.47 21.03 -1.77
C HIS A 100 -5.11 20.34 -1.80
N LEU A 101 -4.22 20.76 -2.70
CA LEU A 101 -2.85 20.24 -2.75
C LEU A 101 -2.08 20.52 -1.46
N THR A 102 -2.30 21.68 -0.81
CA THR A 102 -1.73 21.97 0.51
C THR A 102 -2.16 20.93 1.54
N ARG A 103 -3.46 20.61 1.61
CA ARG A 103 -3.98 19.57 2.52
C ARG A 103 -3.38 18.19 2.24
N LEU A 104 -3.16 17.85 0.97
CA LEU A 104 -2.49 16.59 0.60
C LEU A 104 -1.04 16.55 1.07
N VAL A 105 -0.30 17.66 0.91
CA VAL A 105 1.09 17.75 1.38
C VAL A 105 1.17 17.74 2.91
N GLU A 106 0.23 18.39 3.60
CA GLU A 106 0.13 18.38 5.07
C GLU A 106 -0.11 16.98 5.64
N LEU A 107 -0.78 16.10 4.90
CA LEU A 107 -0.93 14.69 5.29
C LEU A 107 0.41 13.93 5.29
N TRP A 108 1.38 14.33 4.45
CA TRP A 108 2.66 13.63 4.33
C TRP A 108 3.68 13.98 5.42
N THR A 109 3.38 14.97 6.26
CA THR A 109 4.26 15.46 7.33
C THR A 109 3.86 14.92 8.70
#